data_AF-I4YA27-F1
#
_entry.id   AF-I4YA27-F1
#
_cell.length_a   1.000
_cell.length_b   1.000
_cell.length_c   1.000
_cell.angle_alpha   90.00
_cell.angle_beta   90.00
_cell.angle_gamma   90.00
#
_symmetry.space_group_name_H-M   'P 1'
#
loop_
_entity.id
_entity.type
_entity.pdbx_description
1 polymer ?
#
loop_
_entity_poly.entity_id
_entity_poly.type
_entity_poly.pdbx_seq_one_letter_code
_entity_poly.pdbx_strand_id
1 'polypeptide(L)'
;MPVPEHYKNEFLTGHFGYTPLALVDDYVNHFNEPVGQIMDAIEDFFVAILAEQGLDIDSDGKFQNQIRQGIHRLQTLLEHLIDKNVDKMEIYLLRNILTIPDELECIPTAFLPQYCDLEIPSDLPQSEEEEQAEIDQLNAKRKELQQRQLEKLNRKLRSECRQKENAIEKQRREAKERETIIENITTLADKHITLTANLKSLHNNLIALKEVDPFQVTLPNTKSGDDLAIWQIGRIGYINWQSNRLIKDESVSKITSEFNSIANIDDLNSFR
;
A
#
# COMPACT_ATOMS: atom_id res chain seq x y z
N MET A 1 62.17 -13.10 16.45
CA MET A 1 61.15 -14.05 16.90
C MET A 1 59.88 -13.72 16.14
N PRO A 2 59.11 -14.70 15.62
CA PRO A 2 57.81 -14.40 15.02
C PRO A 2 56.93 -13.72 16.06
N VAL A 3 56.35 -12.58 15.73
CA VAL A 3 55.48 -11.84 16.64
C VAL A 3 54.19 -12.66 16.82
N PRO A 4 53.66 -12.86 18.04
CA PRO A 4 52.43 -13.63 18.24
C PRO A 4 51.27 -13.06 17.41
N GLU A 5 50.49 -13.92 16.75
CA GLU A 5 49.34 -13.51 15.88
C GLU A 5 48.36 -12.56 16.58
N HIS A 6 48.24 -12.66 17.91
CA HIS A 6 47.41 -11.79 18.74
C HIS A 6 47.74 -10.30 18.57
N TYR A 7 49.01 -9.94 18.36
CA TYR A 7 49.42 -8.55 18.16
C TYR A 7 48.94 -7.97 16.82
N LYS A 8 48.81 -8.80 15.77
CA LYS A 8 48.31 -8.35 14.46
C LYS A 8 46.84 -7.94 14.57
N ASN A 9 46.05 -8.77 15.23
CA ASN A 9 44.63 -8.50 15.43
C ASN A 9 44.39 -7.31 16.36
N GLU A 10 45.21 -7.14 17.41
CA GLU A 10 45.12 -5.99 18.31
C GLU A 10 45.50 -4.69 17.58
N PHE A 11 46.54 -4.70 16.75
CA PHE A 11 46.94 -3.55 15.95
C PHE A 11 45.88 -3.16 14.91
N LEU A 12 45.32 -4.14 14.18
CA LEU A 12 44.24 -3.89 13.22
C LEU A 12 43.00 -3.33 13.94
N THR A 13 42.66 -3.90 15.11
CA THR A 13 41.55 -3.42 15.93
C THR A 13 41.78 -2.00 16.44
N GLY A 14 43.02 -1.66 16.82
CA GLY A 14 43.42 -0.31 17.19
C GLY A 14 43.30 0.68 16.03
N HIS A 15 43.69 0.28 14.81
CA HIS A 15 43.58 1.12 13.62
C HIS A 15 42.13 1.37 13.18
N PHE A 16 41.34 0.31 13.08
CA PHE A 16 39.96 0.40 12.60
C PHE A 16 39.00 0.90 13.68
N GLY A 17 39.34 0.76 14.96
CA GLY A 17 38.44 1.04 16.09
C GLY A 17 37.37 -0.03 16.30
N TYR A 18 37.40 -1.10 15.52
CA TYR A 18 36.55 -2.29 15.61
C TYR A 18 37.36 -3.52 15.18
N THR A 19 36.94 -4.70 15.64
CA THR A 19 37.61 -5.95 15.26
C THR A 19 37.31 -6.26 13.79
N PRO A 20 38.29 -6.65 12.96
CA PRO A 20 38.08 -7.04 11.57
C PRO A 20 37.00 -8.11 11.38
N LEU A 21 36.88 -9.05 12.33
CA LEU A 21 35.83 -10.06 12.33
C LEU A 21 34.43 -9.46 12.41
N ALA A 22 34.22 -8.40 13.21
CA ALA A 22 32.92 -7.74 13.34
C ALA A 22 32.46 -7.10 12.03
N LEU A 23 33.40 -6.56 11.23
CA LEU A 23 33.08 -6.03 9.90
C LEU A 23 32.61 -7.15 8.95
N VAL A 24 33.25 -8.31 9.01
CA VAL A 24 32.87 -9.46 8.19
C VAL A 24 31.50 -9.99 8.62
N ASP A 25 31.25 -10.14 9.92
CA ASP A 25 29.96 -10.56 10.47
C ASP A 25 28.82 -9.62 10.02
N ASP A 26 29.02 -8.31 10.08
CA ASP A 26 28.04 -7.32 9.63
C ASP A 26 27.75 -7.46 8.13
N TYR A 27 28.76 -7.80 7.32
CA TYR A 27 28.60 -7.98 5.88
C TYR A 27 27.91 -9.30 5.52
N VAL A 28 28.18 -10.38 6.27
CA VAL A 28 27.45 -11.64 6.18
C VAL A 28 25.96 -11.40 6.48
N ASN A 29 25.66 -10.67 7.55
CA ASN A 29 24.29 -10.29 7.90
C ASN A 29 23.61 -9.46 6.80
N HIS A 30 24.35 -8.50 6.22
CA HIS A 30 23.83 -7.66 5.14
C HIS A 30 23.46 -8.43 3.86
N PHE A 31 24.16 -9.53 3.55
CA PHE A 31 23.81 -10.35 2.39
C PHE A 31 22.64 -11.29 2.64
N ASN A 32 22.49 -11.79 3.87
CA ASN A 32 21.46 -12.77 4.20
C ASN A 32 20.09 -12.13 4.44
N GLU A 33 20.03 -10.91 5.00
CA GLU A 33 18.80 -10.20 5.31
C GLU A 33 17.86 -9.93 4.10
N PRO A 34 18.34 -9.44 2.94
CA PRO A 34 17.47 -9.08 1.82
C PRO A 34 16.95 -10.29 1.02
N VAL A 35 17.55 -11.48 1.18
CA VAL A 35 17.20 -12.66 0.38
C VAL A 35 15.72 -13.03 0.55
N GLY A 36 15.25 -13.10 1.79
CA GLY A 36 13.84 -13.37 2.08
C GLY A 36 12.91 -12.29 1.51
N GLN A 37 13.26 -11.02 1.71
CA GLN A 37 12.46 -9.88 1.23
C GLN A 37 12.32 -9.87 -0.31
N ILE A 38 13.38 -10.21 -1.04
CA ILE A 38 13.35 -10.32 -2.49
C ILE A 38 12.47 -11.50 -2.92
N MET A 39 12.53 -12.64 -2.24
CA MET A 39 11.70 -13.80 -2.57
C MET A 39 10.22 -13.54 -2.32
N ASP A 40 9.89 -12.89 -1.21
CA ASP A 40 8.52 -12.48 -0.90
C ASP A 40 7.99 -11.50 -1.96
N ALA A 41 8.79 -10.51 -2.35
CA ALA A 41 8.41 -9.57 -3.41
C ALA A 41 8.22 -10.25 -4.77
N ILE A 42 9.00 -11.29 -5.07
CA ILE A 42 8.82 -12.13 -6.26
C ILE A 42 7.52 -12.94 -6.18
N GLU A 43 7.18 -13.50 -5.01
CA GLU A 43 5.90 -14.20 -4.80
C GLU A 43 4.72 -13.27 -5.05
N ASP A 44 4.72 -12.09 -4.43
CA ASP A 44 3.67 -11.07 -4.59
C ASP A 44 3.53 -10.64 -6.06
N PHE A 45 4.65 -10.47 -6.77
CA PHE A 45 4.66 -10.13 -8.18
C PHE A 45 4.02 -11.21 -9.05
N PHE A 46 4.33 -12.49 -8.81
CA PHE A 46 3.72 -13.59 -9.55
C PHE A 46 2.22 -13.72 -9.25
N VAL A 47 1.81 -13.51 -7.99
CA VAL A 47 0.39 -13.50 -7.60
C VAL A 47 -0.36 -12.37 -8.32
N ALA A 48 0.22 -11.17 -8.39
CA ALA A 48 -0.37 -10.03 -9.09
C ALA A 48 -0.57 -10.30 -10.59
N ILE A 49 0.44 -10.89 -11.26
CA ILE A 49 0.34 -11.25 -12.68
C ILE A 49 -0.76 -12.29 -12.92
N LEU A 50 -0.87 -13.30 -12.05
CA LEU A 50 -1.90 -14.32 -12.17
C LEU A 50 -3.31 -13.75 -12.02
N ALA A 51 -3.48 -12.80 -11.11
CA ALA A 51 -4.74 -12.10 -10.92
C ALA A 51 -5.13 -11.29 -12.17
N GLU A 52 -4.18 -10.59 -12.80
CA GLU A 52 -4.43 -9.84 -14.05
C GLU A 52 -4.78 -10.75 -15.24
N GLN A 53 -4.19 -11.95 -15.30
CA GLN A 53 -4.44 -12.92 -16.37
C GLN A 53 -5.72 -13.74 -16.18
N GLY A 54 -6.45 -13.53 -15.07
CA GLY A 54 -7.67 -14.28 -14.75
C GLY A 54 -7.44 -15.78 -14.53
N LEU A 55 -6.19 -16.18 -14.26
CA LEU A 55 -5.77 -17.56 -13.99
C LEU A 55 -5.99 -17.98 -12.52
N ASP A 56 -6.59 -17.10 -11.72
CA ASP A 56 -6.88 -17.30 -10.30
C ASP A 56 -8.11 -18.23 -10.04
N ILE A 57 -8.62 -18.94 -11.07
CA ILE A 57 -9.92 -19.63 -11.05
C ILE A 57 -9.82 -21.12 -10.71
N ASP A 58 -8.65 -21.65 -10.33
CA ASP A 58 -8.64 -23.00 -9.78
C ASP A 58 -9.11 -22.98 -8.32
N SER A 59 -10.36 -23.39 -8.08
CA SER A 59 -10.95 -23.66 -6.76
C SER A 59 -10.09 -24.52 -5.82
N ASP A 60 -9.01 -25.13 -6.33
CA ASP A 60 -8.09 -26.00 -5.60
C ASP A 60 -6.77 -25.33 -5.17
N GLY A 61 -6.48 -24.07 -5.58
CA GLY A 61 -5.25 -23.35 -5.20
C GLY A 61 -3.94 -24.02 -5.68
N LYS A 62 -4.01 -24.95 -6.64
CA LYS A 62 -2.87 -25.77 -7.08
C LYS A 62 -1.77 -24.95 -7.75
N PHE A 63 -2.11 -23.97 -8.59
CA PHE A 63 -1.13 -23.12 -9.29
C PHE A 63 -0.36 -22.20 -8.32
N GLN A 64 -1.06 -21.56 -7.38
CA GLN A 64 -0.42 -20.75 -6.34
C GLN A 64 0.53 -21.61 -5.49
N ASN A 65 0.13 -22.82 -5.12
CA ASN A 65 0.97 -23.76 -4.39
C ASN A 65 2.21 -24.21 -5.17
N GLN A 66 2.11 -24.40 -6.49
CA GLN A 66 3.26 -24.75 -7.34
C GLN A 66 4.24 -23.59 -7.46
N ILE A 67 3.74 -22.35 -7.59
CA ILE A 67 4.59 -21.15 -7.62
C ILE A 67 5.30 -20.98 -6.29
N ARG A 68 4.58 -21.08 -5.16
CA ARG A 68 5.19 -21.01 -3.83
C ARG A 68 6.25 -22.09 -3.63
N GLN A 69 6.00 -23.33 -4.05
CA GLN A 69 7.00 -24.40 -3.99
C GLN A 69 8.23 -24.11 -4.88
N GLY A 70 8.01 -23.54 -6.07
CA GLY A 70 9.08 -23.14 -6.97
C GLY A 70 9.95 -22.01 -6.39
N ILE A 71 9.31 -20.98 -5.83
CA ILE A 71 9.97 -19.85 -5.17
C ILE A 71 10.71 -20.33 -3.94
N HIS A 72 10.11 -21.18 -3.11
CA HIS A 72 10.78 -21.76 -1.95
C HIS A 72 12.03 -22.56 -2.33
N ARG A 73 11.96 -23.36 -3.40
CA ARG A 73 13.14 -24.08 -3.92
C ARG A 73 14.21 -23.13 -4.43
N LEU A 74 13.82 -22.02 -5.06
CA LEU A 74 14.73 -20.98 -5.53
C LEU A 74 15.39 -20.25 -4.36
N GLN A 75 14.62 -19.93 -3.32
CA GLN A 75 15.11 -19.35 -2.07
C GLN A 75 16.18 -20.24 -1.45
N THR A 76 15.90 -21.52 -1.21
CA THR A 76 16.88 -22.46 -0.62
C THR A 76 18.14 -22.58 -1.50
N LEU A 77 17.98 -22.57 -2.83
CA LEU A 77 19.13 -22.59 -3.74
C LEU A 77 19.97 -21.31 -3.61
N LEU A 78 19.32 -20.15 -3.54
CA LEU A 78 19.99 -18.86 -3.44
C LEU A 78 20.69 -18.72 -2.08
N GLU A 79 20.03 -19.09 -0.98
CA GLU A 79 20.62 -19.14 0.37
C GLU A 79 21.90 -19.98 0.35
N HIS A 80 21.84 -21.20 -0.19
CA HIS A 80 23.02 -22.07 -0.29
C HIS A 80 24.16 -21.45 -1.14
N LEU A 81 23.83 -20.75 -2.22
CA LEU A 81 24.83 -20.10 -3.07
C LEU A 81 25.45 -18.87 -2.39
N ILE A 82 24.64 -18.10 -1.66
CA ILE A 82 25.10 -16.94 -0.90
C ILE A 82 26.01 -17.41 0.21
N ASP A 83 25.59 -18.35 1.06
CA ASP A 83 26.41 -18.91 2.14
C ASP A 83 27.78 -19.34 1.61
N LYS A 84 27.80 -20.16 0.56
CA LYS A 84 29.06 -20.67 -0.02
C LYS A 84 29.99 -19.59 -0.57
N ASN A 85 29.44 -18.52 -1.16
CA ASN A 85 30.24 -17.45 -1.75
C ASN A 85 30.68 -16.44 -0.70
N VAL A 86 29.82 -16.16 0.28
CA VAL A 86 30.09 -15.30 1.42
C VAL A 86 31.16 -15.93 2.31
N ASP A 87 31.10 -17.24 2.59
CA ASP A 87 32.16 -17.97 3.32
C ASP A 87 33.54 -17.81 2.63
N LYS A 88 33.58 -17.93 1.30
CA LYS A 88 34.83 -17.75 0.53
C LYS A 88 35.35 -16.32 0.61
N MET A 89 34.44 -15.37 0.61
CA MET A 89 34.77 -13.96 0.70
C MET A 89 35.21 -13.59 2.12
N GLU A 90 34.59 -14.13 3.18
CA GLU A 90 35.07 -14.03 4.56
C GLU A 90 36.53 -14.49 4.65
N ILE A 91 36.80 -15.71 4.16
CA ILE A 91 38.16 -16.27 4.16
C ILE A 91 39.11 -15.38 3.35
N TYR A 92 38.68 -14.86 2.20
CA TYR A 92 39.50 -13.99 1.37
C TYR A 92 39.82 -12.66 2.05
N LEU A 93 38.82 -12.03 2.68
CA LEU A 93 38.96 -10.77 3.41
C LEU A 93 39.93 -10.94 4.58
N LEU A 94 39.71 -11.94 5.42
CA LEU A 94 40.52 -12.22 6.61
C LEU A 94 41.91 -12.74 6.30
N ARG A 95 42.17 -13.23 5.09
CA ARG A 95 43.49 -13.74 4.69
C ARG A 95 44.32 -12.75 3.87
N ASN A 96 43.69 -11.90 3.06
CA ASN A 96 44.41 -11.05 2.10
C ASN A 96 44.25 -9.55 2.31
N ILE A 97 43.08 -9.07 2.74
CA ILE A 97 42.79 -7.63 2.83
C ILE A 97 43.01 -7.15 4.26
N LEU A 98 42.46 -7.88 5.22
CA LEU A 98 42.52 -7.57 6.65
C LEU A 98 43.70 -8.28 7.31
N THR A 99 44.82 -8.38 6.60
CA THR A 99 46.06 -9.00 7.09
C THR A 99 47.24 -8.06 6.91
N ILE A 100 48.16 -8.14 7.86
CA ILE A 100 49.44 -7.43 7.79
C ILE A 100 50.46 -8.44 7.28
N PRO A 101 51.17 -8.16 6.17
CA PRO A 101 52.21 -9.07 5.68
C PRO A 101 53.31 -9.28 6.72
N ASP A 102 53.80 -10.51 6.84
CA ASP A 102 54.80 -10.89 7.83
C ASP A 102 56.12 -10.10 7.69
N GLU A 103 56.40 -9.61 6.48
CA GLU A 103 57.57 -8.78 6.16
C GLU A 103 57.53 -7.37 6.79
N LEU A 104 56.32 -6.88 7.14
CA LEU A 104 56.08 -5.58 7.77
C LEU A 104 55.99 -5.66 9.31
N GLU A 105 56.15 -6.84 9.90
CA GLU A 105 56.02 -7.09 11.35
C GLU A 105 56.96 -6.24 12.23
N CYS A 106 58.08 -5.77 11.69
CA CYS A 106 59.12 -5.09 12.47
C CYS A 106 58.89 -3.60 12.70
N ILE A 107 57.88 -2.95 12.08
CA ILE A 107 57.71 -1.50 12.23
C ILE A 107 56.23 -1.07 12.36
N PRO A 108 55.54 -1.38 13.47
CA PRO A 108 54.19 -0.87 13.74
C PRO A 108 54.15 0.67 13.87
N THR A 109 55.26 1.27 14.31
CA THR A 109 55.35 2.70 14.67
C THR A 109 55.50 3.64 13.46
N ALA A 110 55.97 3.16 12.30
CA ALA A 110 56.30 4.04 11.17
C ALA A 110 55.13 4.35 10.22
N PHE A 111 54.03 3.59 10.28
CA PHE A 111 52.96 3.69 9.29
C PHE A 111 51.71 4.43 9.76
N LEU A 112 51.48 4.55 11.08
CA LEU A 112 50.33 5.27 11.62
C LEU A 112 50.77 6.56 12.33
N PRO A 113 50.23 7.72 11.94
CA PRO A 113 50.53 9.00 12.58
C PRO A 113 50.31 9.00 14.10
N GLN A 114 49.34 8.20 14.58
CA GLN A 114 48.98 8.12 15.99
C GLN A 114 50.05 7.49 16.88
N TYR A 115 50.95 6.67 16.31
CA TYR A 115 52.04 6.02 17.03
C TYR A 115 53.37 6.76 16.89
N CYS A 116 53.50 7.68 15.93
CA CYS A 116 54.68 8.53 15.78
C CYS A 116 54.88 9.50 16.94
N ASP A 117 53.78 9.94 17.57
CA ASP A 117 53.80 10.91 18.68
C ASP A 117 53.91 10.25 20.07
N LEU A 118 53.99 8.92 20.11
CA LEU A 118 54.18 8.16 21.36
C LEU A 118 55.67 8.13 21.71
N GLU A 119 56.13 9.18 22.39
CA GLU A 119 57.39 9.14 23.13
C GLU A 119 57.22 8.15 24.29
N ILE A 120 57.88 6.99 24.22
CA ILE A 120 57.95 6.04 25.34
C ILE A 120 58.79 6.73 26.44
N PRO A 121 58.21 7.07 27.61
CA PRO A 121 58.99 7.62 28.70
C PRO A 121 60.05 6.61 29.11
N SER A 122 61.30 7.05 29.27
CA SER A 122 62.41 6.18 29.69
C SER A 122 62.28 5.69 31.15
N ASP A 123 61.34 6.25 31.91
CA ASP A 123 60.97 5.81 33.25
C ASP A 123 59.91 4.70 33.14
N LEU A 124 60.36 3.50 32.76
CA LEU A 124 59.56 2.29 32.91
C LEU A 124 59.40 2.00 34.41
N PRO A 125 58.19 1.70 34.91
CA PRO A 125 57.97 1.31 36.30
C PRO A 125 58.84 0.10 36.62
N GLN A 126 59.59 0.16 37.72
CA GLN A 126 60.55 -0.88 38.09
C GLN A 126 59.87 -2.13 38.71
N SER A 127 58.54 -2.14 38.82
CA SER A 127 57.75 -3.21 39.41
C SER A 127 56.45 -3.47 38.65
N GLU A 128 56.15 -4.74 38.38
CA GLU A 128 54.93 -5.21 37.72
C GLU A 128 53.64 -4.71 38.42
N GLU A 129 53.69 -4.43 39.73
CA GLU A 129 52.55 -3.93 40.51
C GLU A 129 52.18 -2.47 40.18
N GLU A 130 53.16 -1.62 39.88
CA GLU A 130 52.92 -0.21 39.53
C GLU A 130 52.35 -0.08 38.11
N GLU A 131 52.85 -0.92 37.19
CA GLU A 131 52.36 -1.01 35.81
C GLU A 131 50.91 -1.52 35.78
N GLN A 132 50.60 -2.56 36.56
CA GLN A 132 49.24 -3.09 36.67
C GLN A 132 48.27 -2.05 37.25
N ALA A 133 48.69 -1.29 38.26
CA ALA A 133 47.88 -0.24 38.88
C ALA A 133 47.60 0.92 37.90
N GLU A 134 48.56 1.29 37.05
CA GLU A 134 48.39 2.33 36.03
C GLU A 134 47.48 1.86 34.89
N ILE A 135 47.62 0.60 34.44
CA ILE A 135 46.73 -0.04 33.47
C ILE A 135 45.29 -0.09 33.99
N ASP A 136 45.08 -0.43 35.26
CA ASP A 136 43.76 -0.47 35.88
C ASP A 136 43.12 0.93 35.95
N GLN A 137 43.90 1.97 36.25
CA GLN A 137 43.44 3.36 36.21
C GLN A 137 43.09 3.81 34.79
N LEU A 138 43.89 3.44 33.80
CA LEU A 138 43.62 3.71 32.39
C LEU A 138 42.34 3.01 31.92
N ASN A 139 42.17 1.74 32.28
CA ASN A 139 40.98 0.96 31.97
C ASN A 139 39.72 1.53 32.65
N ALA A 140 39.83 2.02 33.88
CA ALA A 140 38.75 2.72 34.56
C ALA A 140 38.35 4.01 33.81
N LYS A 141 39.32 4.83 33.39
CA LYS A 141 39.06 6.04 32.57
C LYS A 141 38.45 5.70 31.20
N ARG A 142 38.93 4.65 30.54
CA ARG A 142 38.36 4.15 29.27
C ARG A 142 36.90 3.75 29.44
N LYS A 143 36.56 2.99 30.49
CA LYS A 143 35.19 2.60 30.83
C LYS A 143 34.30 3.82 31.10
N GLU A 144 34.80 4.80 31.84
CA GLU A 144 34.07 6.05 32.12
C GLU A 144 33.79 6.85 30.83
N LEU A 145 34.77 6.95 29.92
CA LEU A 145 34.58 7.60 28.63
C LEU A 145 33.58 6.84 27.75
N GLN A 146 33.66 5.52 27.69
CA GLN A 146 32.70 4.68 26.97
C GLN A 146 31.29 4.84 27.53
N GLN A 147 31.14 4.83 28.85
CA GLN A 147 29.85 5.03 29.51
C GLN A 147 29.27 6.42 29.16
N ARG A 148 30.08 7.47 29.18
CA ARG A 148 29.66 8.82 28.76
C ARG A 148 29.28 8.90 27.29
N GLN A 149 30.01 8.21 26.41
CA GLN A 149 29.68 8.14 24.99
C GLN A 149 28.36 7.39 24.75
N LEU A 150 28.18 6.24 25.41
CA LEU A 150 26.93 5.47 25.37
C LEU A 150 25.74 6.27 25.90
N GLU A 151 25.92 7.03 26.99
CA GLU A 151 24.87 7.93 27.49
C GLU A 151 24.50 9.03 26.49
N LYS A 152 25.49 9.64 25.83
CA LYS A 152 25.24 10.63 24.78
C LYS A 152 24.52 10.00 23.59
N LEU A 153 24.93 8.80 23.17
CA LEU A 153 24.29 8.06 22.09
C LEU A 153 22.83 7.72 22.46
N ASN A 154 22.60 7.19 23.66
CA ASN A 154 21.28 6.87 24.17
C ASN A 154 20.37 8.10 24.24
N ARG A 155 20.90 9.27 24.61
CA ARG A 155 20.13 10.53 24.58
C ARG A 155 19.74 10.91 23.16
N LYS A 156 20.67 10.83 22.20
CA LYS A 156 20.38 11.08 20.77
C LYS A 156 19.36 10.09 20.21
N LEU A 157 19.52 8.80 20.51
CA LEU A 157 18.60 7.76 20.07
C LEU A 157 17.19 8.01 20.62
N ARG A 158 17.07 8.38 21.90
CA ARG A 158 15.77 8.74 22.50
C ARG A 158 15.13 9.96 21.85
N SER A 159 15.91 10.99 21.49
CA SER A 159 15.35 12.14 20.77
C SER A 159 14.88 11.75 19.37
N GLU A 160 15.65 10.94 18.65
CA GLU A 160 15.29 10.43 17.32
C GLU A 160 14.04 9.54 17.36
N CYS A 161 13.97 8.60 18.31
CA CYS A 161 12.80 7.75 18.52
C CYS A 161 11.54 8.59 18.76
N ARG A 162 11.62 9.60 19.63
CA ARG A 162 10.50 10.51 19.89
C ARG A 162 10.08 11.29 18.64
N GLN A 163 11.04 11.76 17.84
CA GLN A 163 10.73 12.46 16.59
C GLN A 163 10.01 11.55 15.59
N LYS A 164 10.50 10.32 15.42
CA LYS A 164 9.88 9.33 14.54
C LYS A 164 8.50 8.91 15.03
N GLU A 165 8.33 8.71 16.33
CA GLU A 165 7.04 8.35 16.94
C GLU A 165 5.99 9.44 16.70
N ASN A 166 6.35 10.71 16.92
CA ASN A 166 5.48 11.84 16.62
C ASN A 166 5.13 11.95 15.12
N ALA A 167 6.10 11.66 14.24
CA ALA A 167 5.88 11.67 12.79
C ALA A 167 4.90 10.56 12.36
N ILE A 168 5.05 9.36 12.92
CA ILE A 168 4.14 8.23 12.69
C ILE A 168 2.73 8.57 13.21
N GLU A 169 2.62 9.16 14.40
CA GLU A 169 1.34 9.54 14.97
C GLU A 169 0.63 10.59 14.11
N LYS A 170 1.37 11.58 13.60
CA LYS A 170 0.85 12.55 12.63
C LYS A 170 0.35 11.87 11.35
N GLN A 171 1.14 10.98 10.75
CA GLN A 171 0.73 10.25 9.55
C GLN A 171 -0.49 9.37 9.81
N ARG A 172 -0.58 8.72 10.98
CA ARG A 172 -1.77 7.95 11.38
C ARG A 172 -3.01 8.83 11.51
N ARG A 173 -2.88 10.05 12.04
CA ARG A 173 -4.00 10.99 12.11
C ARG A 173 -4.47 11.41 10.72
N GLU A 174 -3.53 11.76 9.84
CA GLU A 174 -3.83 12.10 8.44
C GLU A 174 -4.47 10.91 7.69
N ALA A 175 -4.02 9.68 7.95
CA ALA A 175 -4.61 8.48 7.36
C ALA A 175 -6.06 8.27 7.82
N LYS A 176 -6.35 8.44 9.13
CA LYS A 176 -7.73 8.39 9.65
C LYS A 176 -8.61 9.48 9.05
N GLU A 177 -8.10 10.70 8.92
CA GLU A 177 -8.82 11.79 8.25
C GLU A 177 -9.16 11.40 6.80
N ARG A 178 -8.20 10.84 6.05
CA ARG A 178 -8.44 10.35 4.67
C ARG A 178 -9.44 9.20 4.63
N GLU A 179 -9.39 8.27 5.58
CA GLU A 179 -10.33 7.15 5.68
C GLU A 179 -11.77 7.65 5.83
N THR A 180 -12.01 8.60 6.73
CA THR A 180 -13.34 9.22 6.89
C THR A 180 -13.81 9.94 5.63
N ILE A 181 -12.91 10.57 4.87
CA ILE A 181 -13.26 11.21 3.59
C ILE A 181 -13.65 10.15 2.56
N ILE A 182 -12.92 9.03 2.49
CA ILE A 182 -13.24 7.92 1.59
C ILE A 182 -14.62 7.34 1.93
N GLU A 183 -14.94 7.10 3.20
CA GLU A 183 -16.27 6.66 3.64
C GLU A 183 -17.39 7.63 3.22
N ASN A 184 -17.15 8.94 3.34
CA ASN A 184 -18.11 9.93 2.88
C ASN A 184 -18.32 9.90 1.36
N ILE A 185 -17.24 9.69 0.59
CA ILE A 185 -17.32 9.59 -0.88
C ILE A 185 -18.01 8.31 -1.31
N THR A 186 -17.77 7.17 -0.66
CA THR A 186 -18.43 5.90 -0.99
C THR A 186 -19.94 5.97 -0.73
N THR A 187 -20.36 6.51 0.43
CA THR A 187 -21.79 6.70 0.71
C THR A 187 -22.46 7.66 -0.27
N LEU A 188 -21.74 8.67 -0.77
CA LEU A 188 -22.23 9.57 -1.82
C LEU A 188 -22.32 8.85 -3.17
N ALA A 189 -21.35 8.00 -3.51
CA ALA A 189 -21.37 7.20 -4.72
C ALA A 189 -22.57 6.24 -4.74
N ASP A 190 -22.88 5.59 -3.63
CA ASP A 190 -24.06 4.72 -3.50
C ASP A 190 -25.38 5.49 -3.72
N LYS A 191 -25.48 6.71 -3.17
CA LYS A 191 -26.61 7.62 -3.42
C LYS A 191 -26.71 7.99 -4.91
N HIS A 192 -25.57 8.19 -5.58
CA HIS A 192 -25.56 8.51 -7.01
C HIS A 192 -26.00 7.31 -7.87
N ILE A 193 -25.57 6.10 -7.53
CA ILE A 193 -25.97 4.86 -8.20
C ILE A 193 -27.49 4.66 -8.10
N THR A 194 -28.04 4.79 -6.89
CA THR A 194 -29.49 4.65 -6.67
C THR A 194 -30.30 5.73 -7.40
N LEU A 195 -29.86 7.00 -7.38
CA LEU A 195 -30.50 8.08 -8.12
C LEU A 195 -30.47 7.83 -9.64
N THR A 196 -29.33 7.37 -10.16
CA THR A 196 -29.19 7.03 -11.58
C THR A 196 -30.11 5.88 -11.98
N ALA A 197 -30.25 4.85 -11.12
CA ALA A 197 -31.20 3.76 -11.35
C ALA A 197 -32.66 4.24 -11.36
N ASN A 198 -33.03 5.12 -10.42
CA ASN A 198 -34.37 5.71 -10.37
C ASN A 198 -34.67 6.57 -11.61
N LEU A 199 -33.70 7.37 -12.06
CA LEU A 199 -33.85 8.16 -13.30
C LEU A 199 -33.98 7.27 -14.53
N LYS A 200 -33.19 6.19 -14.64
CA LYS A 200 -33.33 5.21 -15.73
C LYS A 200 -34.71 4.54 -15.69
N SER A 201 -35.21 4.16 -14.52
CA SER A 201 -36.54 3.58 -14.36
C SER A 201 -37.64 4.58 -14.78
N LEU A 202 -37.57 5.83 -14.33
CA LEU A 202 -38.49 6.88 -14.72
C LEU A 202 -38.45 7.12 -16.23
N HIS A 203 -37.25 7.19 -16.82
CA HIS A 203 -37.06 7.36 -18.25
C HIS A 203 -37.70 6.22 -19.05
N ASN A 204 -37.49 4.98 -18.64
CA ASN A 204 -38.11 3.81 -19.26
C ASN A 204 -39.64 3.85 -19.13
N ASN A 205 -40.18 4.26 -17.99
CA ASN A 205 -41.61 4.43 -17.80
C ASN A 205 -42.19 5.54 -18.71
N LEU A 206 -41.47 6.64 -18.91
CA LEU A 206 -41.88 7.70 -19.83
C LEU A 206 -41.82 7.25 -21.29
N ILE A 207 -40.82 6.47 -21.68
CA ILE A 207 -40.76 5.86 -23.02
C ILE A 207 -41.96 4.94 -23.21
N ALA A 208 -42.24 4.05 -22.24
CA ALA A 208 -43.39 3.16 -22.31
C ALA A 208 -44.72 3.92 -22.41
N LEU A 209 -44.87 5.03 -21.69
CA LEU A 209 -46.06 5.89 -21.79
C LEU A 209 -46.15 6.64 -23.12
N LYS A 210 -45.02 7.01 -23.74
CA LYS A 210 -45.00 7.62 -25.06
C LYS A 210 -45.39 6.64 -26.17
N GLU A 211 -45.04 5.37 -26.00
CA GLU A 211 -45.37 4.30 -26.95
C GLU A 211 -46.83 3.84 -26.86
N VAL A 212 -47.54 4.20 -25.79
CA VAL A 212 -48.97 3.92 -25.63
C VAL A 212 -49.80 5.13 -26.08
N ASP A 213 -50.62 4.94 -27.11
CA ASP A 213 -51.61 5.95 -27.52
C ASP A 213 -52.56 6.24 -26.34
N PRO A 214 -52.73 7.50 -25.90
CA PRO A 214 -53.47 7.86 -24.68
C PRO A 214 -54.97 7.48 -24.69
N PHE A 215 -55.49 6.96 -25.81
CA PHE A 215 -56.91 6.67 -26.01
C PHE A 215 -57.23 5.26 -26.52
N GLN A 216 -56.25 4.36 -26.70
CA GLN A 216 -56.55 2.97 -27.09
C GLN A 216 -56.70 2.06 -25.86
N VAL A 217 -57.86 2.13 -25.21
CA VAL A 217 -58.27 1.13 -24.22
C VAL A 217 -58.90 -0.05 -24.97
N THR A 218 -58.14 -1.12 -25.22
CA THR A 218 -58.71 -2.38 -25.70
C THR A 218 -59.36 -3.14 -24.55
N LEU A 219 -60.69 -3.24 -24.58
CA LEU A 219 -61.46 -4.06 -23.65
C LEU A 219 -61.25 -5.56 -23.93
N PRO A 220 -61.23 -6.42 -22.90
CA PRO A 220 -61.37 -7.85 -23.12
C PRO A 220 -62.76 -8.13 -23.70
N ASN A 221 -62.79 -8.75 -24.88
CA ASN A 221 -64.02 -9.09 -25.58
C ASN A 221 -64.72 -10.25 -24.86
N THR A 222 -65.63 -9.96 -23.93
CA THR A 222 -66.50 -10.98 -23.34
C THR A 222 -67.73 -11.14 -24.22
N LYS A 223 -67.71 -12.16 -25.09
CA LYS A 223 -68.93 -12.74 -25.66
C LYS A 223 -69.66 -13.49 -24.54
N SER A 224 -70.78 -12.99 -24.02
CA SER A 224 -71.96 -13.78 -23.60
C SER A 224 -73.03 -12.92 -22.89
N GLY A 225 -74.22 -12.84 -23.48
CA GLY A 225 -75.45 -13.35 -22.84
C GLY A 225 -76.26 -12.48 -21.86
N ASP A 226 -75.72 -11.46 -21.21
CA ASP A 226 -76.50 -10.66 -20.24
C ASP A 226 -76.51 -9.17 -20.58
N ASP A 227 -77.71 -8.55 -20.55
CA ASP A 227 -77.98 -7.12 -20.75
C ASP A 227 -77.44 -6.25 -19.59
N LEU A 228 -76.15 -6.39 -19.25
CA LEU A 228 -75.46 -5.43 -18.38
C LEU A 228 -74.85 -4.32 -19.22
N ALA A 229 -75.39 -3.11 -19.04
CA ALA A 229 -74.89 -1.92 -19.70
C ALA A 229 -73.42 -1.65 -19.32
N ILE A 230 -72.61 -1.28 -20.31
CA ILE A 230 -71.13 -1.16 -20.28
C ILE A 230 -70.60 -0.30 -19.10
N TRP A 231 -71.41 0.62 -18.57
CA TRP A 231 -71.05 1.46 -17.41
C TRP A 231 -71.08 0.73 -16.05
N GLN A 232 -71.68 -0.45 -15.97
CA GLN A 232 -71.77 -1.26 -14.75
C GLN A 232 -70.55 -2.17 -14.52
N ILE A 233 -69.67 -2.30 -15.52
CA ILE A 233 -68.52 -3.21 -15.50
C ILE A 233 -67.35 -2.63 -14.67
N GLY A 234 -67.49 -1.40 -14.17
CA GLY A 234 -66.54 -0.77 -13.24
C GLY A 234 -66.26 0.70 -13.60
N ARG A 235 -65.37 1.34 -12.83
CA ARG A 235 -65.06 2.77 -12.97
C ARG A 235 -64.63 3.16 -14.39
N ILE A 236 -63.84 2.31 -15.04
CA ILE A 236 -63.34 2.55 -16.40
C ILE A 236 -64.49 2.50 -17.42
N GLY A 237 -65.43 1.57 -17.27
CA GLY A 237 -66.63 1.49 -18.09
C GLY A 237 -67.54 2.70 -17.90
N TYR A 238 -67.72 3.16 -16.66
CA TYR A 238 -68.51 4.36 -16.34
C TYR A 238 -67.92 5.63 -16.94
N ILE A 239 -66.60 5.83 -16.84
CA ILE A 239 -65.93 7.03 -17.38
C ILE A 239 -66.04 7.06 -18.91
N ASN A 240 -65.87 5.93 -19.58
CA ASN A 240 -65.98 5.88 -21.04
C ASN A 240 -67.43 6.05 -21.54
N TRP A 241 -68.41 5.61 -20.75
CA TRP A 241 -69.82 5.92 -21.04
C TRP A 241 -70.12 7.41 -20.85
N GLN A 242 -69.64 8.02 -19.77
CA GLN A 242 -69.82 9.46 -19.51
C GLN A 242 -69.13 10.31 -20.57
N SER A 243 -67.89 10.00 -20.97
CA SER A 243 -67.19 10.75 -22.01
C SER A 243 -67.95 10.68 -23.34
N ASN A 244 -68.41 9.49 -23.75
CA ASN A 244 -69.22 9.34 -24.96
C ASN A 244 -70.59 10.01 -24.87
N ARG A 245 -71.17 10.12 -23.67
CA ARG A 245 -72.41 10.86 -23.45
C ARG A 245 -72.19 12.37 -23.58
N LEU A 246 -71.12 12.89 -22.97
CA LEU A 246 -70.76 14.31 -23.05
C LEU A 246 -70.42 14.74 -24.48
N ILE A 247 -69.76 13.88 -25.26
CA ILE A 247 -69.47 14.12 -26.67
C ILE A 247 -70.76 14.17 -27.52
N LYS A 248 -71.82 13.47 -27.10
CA LYS A 248 -73.12 13.44 -27.78
C LYS A 248 -74.06 14.58 -27.39
N ASP A 249 -73.80 15.28 -26.29
CA ASP A 249 -74.59 16.44 -25.89
C ASP A 249 -74.30 17.64 -26.81
N GLU A 250 -75.36 18.28 -27.34
CA GLU A 250 -75.32 19.42 -28.27
C GLU A 250 -74.56 20.65 -27.72
N SER A 251 -74.29 20.70 -26.42
CA SER A 251 -73.50 21.76 -25.81
C SER A 251 -72.02 21.67 -26.21
N VAL A 252 -71.48 20.47 -26.42
CA VAL A 252 -70.08 20.28 -26.86
C VAL A 252 -69.95 20.51 -28.35
N SER A 253 -70.96 20.20 -29.17
CA SER A 253 -70.96 20.56 -30.59
C SER A 253 -71.06 22.09 -30.81
N LYS A 254 -71.74 22.81 -29.91
CA LYS A 254 -71.71 24.28 -29.89
C LYS A 254 -70.33 24.82 -29.54
N ILE A 255 -69.67 24.29 -28.51
CA ILE A 255 -68.31 24.71 -28.12
C ILE A 255 -67.29 24.40 -29.22
N THR A 256 -67.38 23.27 -29.92
CA THR A 256 -66.49 22.97 -31.06
C THR A 256 -66.80 23.84 -32.28
N SER A 257 -68.05 24.24 -32.50
CA SER A 257 -68.40 25.23 -33.53
C SER A 257 -67.88 26.63 -33.20
N GLU A 258 -67.92 27.02 -31.92
CA GLU A 258 -67.37 28.30 -31.45
C GLU A 258 -65.84 28.31 -31.52
N PHE A 259 -65.17 27.19 -31.18
CA PHE A 259 -63.72 27.06 -31.34
C PHE A 259 -63.27 27.12 -32.81
N ASN A 260 -64.01 26.51 -33.74
CA ASN A 260 -63.74 26.64 -35.18
C ASN A 260 -64.02 28.06 -35.71
N SER A 261 -64.96 28.79 -35.10
CA SER A 261 -65.19 30.20 -35.40
C SER A 261 -64.06 31.09 -34.88
N ILE A 262 -63.50 30.76 -33.71
CA ILE A 262 -62.33 31.46 -33.12
C ILE A 262 -61.05 31.16 -33.91
N ALA A 263 -60.87 29.94 -34.42
CA ALA A 263 -59.75 29.58 -35.28
C ALA A 263 -59.77 30.29 -36.66
N ASN A 264 -60.96 30.73 -37.12
CA ASN A 264 -61.11 31.57 -38.33
C ASN A 264 -60.84 33.06 -38.08
N ILE A 265 -60.59 33.50 -36.84
CA ILE A 265 -60.26 34.89 -36.48
C ILE A 265 -58.74 35.13 -36.48
N ASP A 266 -57.92 34.08 -36.65
CA ASP A 266 -56.45 34.19 -36.80
C ASP A 266 -55.99 34.69 -38.20
N ASP A 267 -56.91 35.03 -39.11
CA ASP A 267 -56.63 35.73 -40.38
C ASP A 267 -56.47 37.26 -40.21
N LEU A 268 -55.80 37.71 -39.14
CA LEU A 268 -55.31 39.07 -38.98
C LEU A 268 -53.81 39.11 -38.73
N ASN A 269 -53.07 38.62 -39.72
CA ASN A 269 -51.75 39.17 -40.04
C ASN A 269 -51.88 40.66 -40.42
N SER A 270 -51.81 41.57 -39.46
CA SER A 270 -51.16 42.87 -39.64
C SER A 270 -51.13 43.64 -38.31
N PHE A 271 -49.93 43.83 -37.76
CA PHE A 271 -49.35 45.09 -37.28
C PHE A 271 -48.23 44.79 -36.28
N ARG A 272 -47.00 44.87 -36.82
CA ARG A 272 -45.77 45.40 -36.21
C ARG A 272 -45.25 44.84 -34.88
#